data_AF-U7QQB3-F1
#
_entry.id   AF-U7QQB3-F1
#
_cell.length_a   1.000
_cell.length_b   1.000
_cell.length_c   1.000
_cell.angle_alpha   90.00
_cell.angle_beta   90.00
_cell.angle_gamma   90.00
#
_symmetry.space_group_name_H-M   'P 1'
#
loop_
_entity.id
_entity.type
_entity.pdbx_description
1 polymer ?
#
loop_
_entity_poly.entity_id
_entity_poly.type
_entity_poly.pdbx_seq_one_letter_code
_entity_poly.pdbx_strand_id
1 'polypeptide(L)'
;MNLEELDIWFSGDQRRTLTSLLRKRVGLTRIRAEYFVRLWVYLLVKQKQEHQPHLKPPLAELEFPQEAIACTQREAAKLFYCDSERGSDRAAGMMLDKLERLGLIKKFFDGTTTCIEIQPMLDVMSLSNPRQQQPQQPVQVQPDAFDPRCDTIPIANQLAPYYNWMYGTTDAVPHRLAQHLRHFAQQYSTGMRVLRRSDNLHPVGFYLLFPTAKKSENLFFTPPSRSISLAFSDVDAFEMAKPGDENCLSIFIRSWMIDRVYQQDYQVIFLQDVQQVLVKMQQDFPNICDLYALLIHPSFEGLIQALGFQKLGGDSQSSISWIYLPVDRFLALDIQQTLKS
;
A
#
# COMPACT_ATOMS: atom_id res chain seq x y z
N MET A 1 27.32 -16.67 -13.84
CA MET A 1 27.39 -16.42 -12.38
C MET A 1 27.01 -17.68 -11.62
N ASN A 2 27.78 -18.09 -10.61
CA ASN A 2 27.41 -19.20 -9.73
C ASN A 2 26.49 -18.68 -8.61
N LEU A 3 25.34 -19.30 -8.39
CA LEU A 3 24.28 -18.76 -7.52
C LEU A 3 24.64 -18.85 -6.03
N GLU A 4 25.58 -19.72 -5.69
CA GLU A 4 26.14 -19.88 -4.34
C GLU A 4 27.02 -18.70 -3.90
N GLU A 5 27.38 -17.79 -4.83
CA GLU A 5 28.26 -16.64 -4.56
C GLU A 5 27.50 -15.33 -4.30
N LEU A 6 26.15 -15.32 -4.39
CA LEU A 6 25.32 -14.12 -4.17
C LEU A 6 25.61 -13.40 -2.86
N ASP A 7 25.97 -14.17 -1.84
CA ASP A 7 26.29 -13.70 -0.51
C ASP A 7 27.58 -12.89 -0.44
N ILE A 8 28.49 -13.11 -1.39
CA ILE A 8 29.76 -12.39 -1.56
C ILE A 8 29.54 -11.08 -2.33
N TRP A 9 28.55 -11.06 -3.23
CA TRP A 9 28.23 -9.89 -4.05
C TRP A 9 27.51 -8.78 -3.28
N PHE A 10 26.70 -9.13 -2.27
CA PHE A 10 25.98 -8.14 -1.47
C PHE A 10 25.90 -8.57 0.00
N SER A 11 26.44 -7.73 0.89
CA SER A 11 26.68 -8.10 2.29
C SER A 11 25.39 -8.50 3.03
N GLY A 12 25.50 -9.41 3.99
CA GLY A 12 24.36 -9.87 4.79
C GLY A 12 23.65 -8.75 5.56
N ASP A 13 24.40 -7.76 6.04
CA ASP A 13 23.85 -6.64 6.81
C ASP A 13 23.09 -5.63 5.93
N GLN A 14 23.60 -5.35 4.71
CA GLN A 14 22.88 -4.55 3.73
C GLN A 14 21.60 -5.26 3.26
N ARG A 15 21.65 -6.59 3.05
CA ARG A 15 20.47 -7.40 2.75
C ARG A 15 19.42 -7.32 3.84
N ARG A 16 19.80 -7.50 5.11
CA ARG A 16 18.88 -7.41 6.26
C ARG A 16 18.23 -6.04 6.38
N THR A 17 19.01 -4.98 6.21
CA THR A 17 18.51 -3.60 6.23
C THR A 17 17.48 -3.37 5.12
N LEU A 18 17.81 -3.79 3.90
CA LEU A 18 16.93 -3.65 2.74
C LEU A 18 15.66 -4.50 2.86
N THR A 19 15.78 -5.75 3.30
CA THR A 19 14.64 -6.63 3.60
C THR A 19 13.75 -6.02 4.68
N SER A 20 14.31 -5.43 5.74
CA SER A 20 13.55 -4.74 6.79
C SER A 20 12.75 -3.57 6.23
N LEU A 21 13.34 -2.77 5.34
CA LEU A 21 12.66 -1.66 4.68
C LEU A 21 11.55 -2.15 3.73
N LEU A 22 11.81 -3.19 2.94
CA LEU A 22 10.83 -3.79 2.04
C LEU A 22 9.66 -4.43 2.79
N ARG A 23 9.88 -4.97 3.99
CA ARG A 23 8.80 -5.47 4.86
C ARG A 23 7.81 -4.39 5.30
N LYS A 24 8.15 -3.10 5.16
CA LYS A 24 7.22 -1.98 5.33
C LYS A 24 6.33 -1.76 4.11
N ARG A 25 6.32 -2.67 3.13
CA ARG A 25 5.41 -2.62 1.97
C ARG A 25 4.34 -3.70 2.07
N VAL A 26 3.15 -3.32 1.63
CA VAL A 26 1.95 -4.15 1.67
C VAL A 26 2.15 -5.43 0.88
N GLY A 27 1.86 -6.59 1.50
CA GLY A 27 1.97 -7.90 0.87
C GLY A 27 3.39 -8.50 0.76
N LEU A 28 4.42 -7.80 1.26
CA LEU A 28 5.81 -8.31 1.34
C LEU A 28 6.09 -8.99 2.67
N THR A 29 6.00 -10.32 2.70
CA THR A 29 6.51 -11.11 3.83
C THR A 29 8.04 -11.08 3.86
N ARG A 30 8.65 -11.44 4.99
CA ARG A 30 10.11 -11.55 5.12
C ARG A 30 10.72 -12.39 3.99
N ILE A 31 10.16 -13.56 3.74
CA ILE A 31 10.64 -14.49 2.70
C ILE A 31 10.51 -13.85 1.30
N ARG A 32 9.39 -13.19 0.99
CA ARG A 32 9.21 -12.51 -0.31
C ARG A 32 10.21 -11.37 -0.50
N ALA A 33 10.47 -10.61 0.56
CA ALA A 33 11.45 -9.53 0.53
C ALA A 33 12.87 -10.07 0.35
N GLU A 34 13.25 -11.16 1.02
CA GLU A 34 14.55 -11.83 0.82
C GLU A 34 14.70 -12.35 -0.61
N TYR A 35 13.67 -13.00 -1.16
CA TYR A 35 13.65 -13.49 -2.54
C TYR A 35 13.77 -12.36 -3.56
N PHE A 36 13.05 -11.26 -3.35
CA PHE A 36 13.15 -10.09 -4.20
C PHE A 36 14.55 -9.47 -4.18
N VAL A 37 15.18 -9.33 -3.00
CA VAL A 37 16.55 -8.79 -2.90
C VAL A 37 17.55 -9.69 -3.62
N ARG A 38 17.44 -11.02 -3.47
CA ARG A 38 18.30 -11.99 -4.20
C ARG A 38 18.14 -11.86 -5.71
N LEU A 39 16.90 -11.75 -6.19
CA LEU A 39 16.60 -11.53 -7.60
C LEU A 39 17.22 -10.23 -8.10
N TRP A 40 17.05 -9.13 -7.36
CA TRP A 40 17.57 -7.84 -7.75
C TRP A 40 19.11 -7.84 -7.85
N VAL A 41 19.80 -8.36 -6.82
CA VAL A 41 21.27 -8.50 -6.87
C VAL A 41 21.69 -9.32 -8.07
N TYR A 42 21.03 -10.46 -8.31
CA TYR A 42 21.34 -11.32 -9.45
C TYR A 42 21.18 -10.62 -10.80
N LEU A 43 20.06 -9.93 -11.04
CA LEU A 43 19.82 -9.23 -12.31
C LEU A 43 20.80 -8.07 -12.51
N LEU A 44 21.14 -7.33 -11.45
CA LEU A 44 22.12 -6.24 -11.52
C LEU A 44 23.52 -6.75 -11.85
N VAL A 45 23.96 -7.83 -11.19
CA VAL A 45 25.26 -8.45 -11.48
C VAL A 45 25.29 -8.98 -12.91
N LYS A 46 24.21 -9.63 -13.36
CA LYS A 46 24.09 -10.15 -14.73
C LYS A 46 24.22 -9.03 -15.76
N GLN A 47 23.50 -7.91 -15.59
CA GLN A 47 23.63 -6.74 -16.46
C GLN A 47 25.05 -6.15 -16.44
N LYS A 48 25.63 -5.97 -15.25
CA LYS A 48 26.99 -5.40 -15.13
C LYS A 48 28.05 -6.33 -15.72
N GLN A 49 27.88 -7.65 -15.62
CA GLN A 49 28.81 -8.62 -16.22
C GLN A 49 28.73 -8.66 -17.75
N GLU A 50 27.56 -8.43 -18.35
CA GLU A 50 27.43 -8.27 -19.81
C GLU A 50 28.24 -7.08 -20.33
N HIS A 51 28.27 -5.98 -19.57
CA HIS A 51 29.02 -4.78 -19.92
C HIS A 51 30.49 -4.81 -19.43
N GLN A 52 30.77 -5.55 -18.35
CA GLN A 52 32.08 -5.67 -17.71
C GLN A 52 32.34 -7.13 -17.28
N PRO A 53 32.87 -7.97 -18.18
CA PRO A 53 33.07 -9.41 -17.93
C PRO A 53 33.99 -9.74 -16.75
N HIS A 54 34.82 -8.79 -16.31
CA HIS A 54 35.76 -8.93 -15.20
C HIS A 54 35.29 -8.28 -13.90
N LEU A 55 34.00 -7.94 -13.78
CA LEU A 55 33.43 -7.45 -12.54
C LEU A 55 33.74 -8.42 -11.40
N LYS A 56 34.24 -7.90 -10.28
CA LYS A 56 34.54 -8.66 -9.08
C LYS A 56 33.62 -8.22 -7.93
N PRO A 57 33.24 -9.14 -7.03
CA PRO A 57 32.53 -8.77 -5.81
C PRO A 57 33.42 -7.97 -4.85
N PRO A 58 32.83 -7.23 -3.89
CA PRO A 58 31.40 -6.99 -3.70
C PRO A 58 30.86 -5.84 -4.57
N LEU A 59 29.54 -5.77 -4.76
CA LEU A 59 28.91 -4.56 -5.29
C LEU A 59 29.05 -3.42 -4.27
N ALA A 60 29.54 -2.27 -4.73
CA ALA A 60 29.61 -1.06 -3.90
C ALA A 60 28.20 -0.58 -3.50
N GLU A 61 27.26 -0.58 -4.44
CA GLU A 61 25.88 -0.11 -4.26
C GLU A 61 24.90 -0.98 -5.06
N LEU A 62 23.68 -1.12 -4.55
CA LEU A 62 22.58 -1.81 -5.23
C LEU A 62 21.77 -0.80 -6.05
N GLU A 63 22.14 -0.67 -7.31
CA GLU A 63 21.46 0.15 -8.31
C GLU A 63 20.32 -0.61 -8.97
N PHE A 64 19.38 0.11 -9.57
CA PHE A 64 18.34 -0.52 -10.39
C PHE A 64 18.93 -0.89 -11.76
N PRO A 65 18.70 -2.13 -12.24
CA PRO A 65 19.00 -2.48 -13.61
C PRO A 65 18.34 -1.51 -14.58
N GLN A 66 19.08 -1.01 -15.57
CA GLN A 66 18.55 -0.04 -16.53
C GLN A 66 17.66 -0.69 -17.60
N GLU A 67 17.75 -2.01 -17.73
CA GLU A 67 17.06 -2.78 -18.76
C GLU A 67 16.41 -4.02 -18.14
N ALA A 68 15.45 -4.60 -18.86
CA ALA A 68 14.88 -5.87 -18.49
C ALA A 68 15.87 -7.00 -18.79
N ILE A 69 16.19 -7.79 -17.78
CA ILE A 69 17.21 -8.82 -17.86
C ILE A 69 16.56 -10.19 -17.98
N ALA A 70 17.06 -10.98 -18.93
CA ALA A 70 16.65 -12.37 -19.11
C ALA A 70 16.85 -13.18 -17.83
N CYS A 71 15.79 -13.81 -17.33
CA CYS A 71 15.82 -14.68 -16.16
C CYS A 71 14.81 -15.81 -16.32
N THR A 72 15.33 -17.03 -16.50
CA THR A 72 14.52 -18.23 -16.58
C THR A 72 13.87 -18.56 -15.23
N GLN A 73 12.77 -19.30 -15.25
CA GLN A 73 12.12 -19.82 -14.04
C GLN A 73 13.05 -20.73 -13.22
N ARG A 74 13.97 -21.43 -13.89
CA ARG A 74 14.98 -22.28 -13.26
C ARG A 74 16.04 -21.46 -12.53
N GLU A 75 16.50 -20.35 -13.11
CA GLU A 75 17.39 -19.39 -12.41
C GLU A 75 16.67 -18.79 -11.21
N ALA A 76 15.42 -18.34 -11.37
CA ALA A 76 14.60 -17.83 -10.27
C ALA A 76 14.38 -18.88 -9.16
N ALA A 77 14.15 -20.14 -9.52
CA ALA A 77 13.99 -21.21 -8.53
C ALA A 77 15.24 -21.43 -7.68
N LYS A 78 16.41 -21.44 -8.33
CA LYS A 78 17.67 -21.51 -7.60
C LYS A 78 17.90 -20.28 -6.72
N LEU A 79 17.50 -19.09 -7.14
CA LEU A 79 17.61 -17.86 -6.33
C LEU A 79 16.73 -17.89 -5.08
N PHE A 80 15.48 -18.33 -5.24
CA PHE A 80 14.49 -18.32 -4.16
C PHE A 80 14.70 -19.47 -3.20
N TYR A 81 15.04 -20.66 -3.71
CA TYR A 81 15.04 -21.87 -2.93
C TYR A 81 16.45 -22.47 -2.74
N CYS A 82 17.53 -21.68 -2.87
CA CYS A 82 18.90 -22.19 -2.68
C CYS A 82 19.13 -22.88 -1.33
N ASP A 83 18.46 -22.42 -0.28
CA ASP A 83 18.64 -22.92 1.09
C ASP A 83 17.60 -24.00 1.47
N SER A 84 16.83 -24.49 0.49
CA SER A 84 15.69 -25.38 0.72
C SER A 84 15.63 -26.44 -0.36
N GLU A 85 15.58 -27.72 0.04
CA GLU A 85 15.25 -28.82 -0.88
C GLU A 85 13.82 -28.73 -1.44
N ARG A 86 13.00 -27.81 -0.91
CA ARG A 86 11.63 -27.55 -1.34
C ARG A 86 11.59 -26.29 -2.19
N GLY A 87 11.41 -26.47 -3.50
CA GLY A 87 11.23 -25.40 -4.48
C GLY A 87 11.29 -25.93 -5.90
N SER A 88 10.26 -25.68 -6.70
CA SER A 88 10.24 -26.06 -8.12
C SER A 88 10.23 -24.82 -9.02
N ASP A 89 10.60 -24.99 -10.28
CA ASP A 89 10.51 -23.93 -11.31
C ASP A 89 9.11 -23.31 -11.35
N ARG A 90 8.06 -24.14 -11.17
CA ARG A 90 6.67 -23.69 -11.06
C ARG A 90 6.44 -22.82 -9.82
N ALA A 91 6.99 -23.20 -8.66
CA ALA A 91 6.89 -22.40 -7.44
C ALA A 91 7.64 -21.07 -7.56
N ALA A 92 8.73 -21.03 -8.32
CA ALA A 92 9.45 -19.80 -8.63
C ALA A 92 8.65 -18.90 -9.57
N GLY A 93 8.03 -19.46 -10.60
CA GLY A 93 7.09 -18.73 -11.47
C GLY A 93 5.96 -18.07 -10.67
N MET A 94 5.31 -18.80 -9.77
CA MET A 94 4.29 -18.24 -8.88
C MET A 94 4.83 -17.15 -7.93
N MET A 95 6.10 -17.23 -7.53
CA MET A 95 6.72 -16.18 -6.72
C MET A 95 6.98 -14.93 -7.56
N LEU A 96 7.46 -15.07 -8.79
CA LEU A 96 7.60 -13.96 -9.73
C LEU A 96 6.25 -13.26 -9.97
N ASP A 97 5.17 -14.02 -10.18
CA ASP A 97 3.82 -13.46 -10.29
C ASP A 97 3.42 -12.65 -9.05
N LYS A 98 3.78 -13.13 -7.86
CA LYS A 98 3.52 -12.40 -6.61
C LYS A 98 4.33 -11.12 -6.53
N LEU A 99 5.61 -11.14 -6.89
CA LEU A 99 6.47 -9.95 -6.89
C LEU A 99 5.99 -8.91 -7.92
N GLU A 100 5.52 -9.36 -9.09
CA GLU A 100 4.91 -8.50 -10.10
C GLU A 100 3.62 -7.85 -9.60
N ARG A 101 2.72 -8.63 -8.97
CA ARG A 101 1.48 -8.10 -8.35
C ARG A 101 1.75 -7.09 -7.24
N LEU A 102 2.90 -7.18 -6.58
CA LEU A 102 3.35 -6.24 -5.57
C LEU A 102 3.98 -4.98 -6.18
N GLY A 103 4.05 -4.89 -7.50
CA GLY A 103 4.63 -3.76 -8.24
C GLY A 103 6.15 -3.67 -8.11
N LEU A 104 6.82 -4.76 -7.75
CA LEU A 104 8.28 -4.76 -7.51
C LEU A 104 9.06 -5.10 -8.78
N ILE A 105 8.44 -5.87 -9.67
CA ILE A 105 9.01 -6.26 -10.96
C ILE A 105 7.95 -6.14 -12.05
N LYS A 106 8.38 -6.03 -13.30
CA LYS A 106 7.58 -6.38 -14.47
C LYS A 106 8.22 -7.57 -15.15
N LYS A 107 7.40 -8.46 -15.70
CA LYS A 107 7.89 -9.53 -16.56
C LYS A 107 7.24 -9.46 -17.93
N PHE A 108 8.01 -9.78 -18.95
CA PHE A 108 7.49 -10.00 -20.30
C PHE A 108 8.29 -11.10 -20.97
N PHE A 109 7.70 -11.70 -22.01
CA PHE A 109 8.32 -12.76 -22.77
C PHE A 109 8.81 -12.20 -24.10
N ASP A 110 10.11 -12.34 -24.38
CA ASP A 110 10.74 -11.79 -25.59
C ASP A 110 10.67 -12.74 -26.80
N GLY A 111 9.98 -13.88 -26.66
CA GLY A 111 9.93 -14.95 -27.66
C GLY A 111 10.84 -16.14 -27.34
N THR A 112 11.82 -15.97 -26.45
CA THR A 112 12.79 -17.01 -26.06
C THR A 112 12.85 -17.23 -24.55
N THR A 113 12.78 -16.17 -23.75
CA THR A 113 12.85 -16.26 -22.29
C THR A 113 12.03 -15.17 -21.60
N THR A 114 11.83 -15.33 -20.30
CA THR A 114 11.19 -14.30 -19.49
C THR A 114 12.22 -13.24 -19.13
N CYS A 115 11.97 -12.00 -19.54
CA CYS A 115 12.74 -10.84 -19.13
C CYS A 115 12.09 -10.21 -17.91
N ILE A 116 12.90 -9.82 -16.94
CA ILE A 116 12.45 -9.22 -15.68
C ILE A 116 13.06 -7.83 -15.54
N GLU A 117 12.20 -6.85 -15.32
CA GLU A 117 12.58 -5.47 -15.03
C GLU A 117 12.29 -5.18 -13.56
N ILE A 118 13.28 -4.72 -12.80
CA ILE A 118 13.06 -4.27 -11.41
C ILE A 118 12.42 -2.89 -11.45
N GLN A 119 11.26 -2.74 -10.82
CA GLN A 119 10.60 -1.43 -10.75
C GLN A 119 11.29 -0.54 -9.71
N PRO A 120 11.65 0.71 -10.08
CA PRO A 120 12.24 1.65 -9.15
C PRO A 120 11.33 1.91 -7.95
N MET A 121 11.93 1.92 -6.76
CA MET A 121 11.23 2.20 -5.51
C MET A 121 11.81 3.44 -4.86
N LEU A 122 11.03 4.51 -4.79
CA LEU A 122 11.42 5.81 -4.20
C LEU A 122 12.09 5.68 -2.82
N ASP A 123 11.56 4.80 -1.95
CA ASP A 123 12.12 4.59 -0.60
C ASP A 123 13.49 3.90 -0.60
N VAL A 124 13.80 3.11 -1.63
CA VAL A 124 15.08 2.41 -1.78
C VAL A 124 16.08 3.24 -2.57
N MET A 125 15.61 4.02 -3.56
CA MET A 125 16.43 5.00 -4.27
C MET A 125 17.10 6.01 -3.32
N SER A 126 16.44 6.32 -2.20
CA SER A 126 16.97 7.16 -1.13
C SER A 126 18.20 6.57 -0.41
N LEU A 127 18.40 5.24 -0.48
CA LEU A 127 19.59 4.55 0.06
C LEU A 127 20.71 4.40 -0.97
N SER A 128 20.38 4.30 -2.26
CA SER A 128 21.35 3.96 -3.32
C SER A 128 21.99 5.18 -3.98
N ASN A 129 21.40 6.38 -3.94
CA ASN A 129 22.04 7.57 -4.52
C ASN A 129 21.40 8.90 -4.05
N PRO A 130 21.98 9.62 -3.07
CA PRO A 130 21.47 10.92 -2.64
C PRO A 130 21.60 12.05 -3.69
N ARG A 131 22.25 11.80 -4.85
CA ARG A 131 22.50 12.81 -5.90
C ARG A 131 21.50 12.81 -7.05
N GLN A 132 20.59 11.83 -7.14
CA GLN A 132 19.57 11.79 -8.20
C GLN A 132 18.25 12.47 -7.81
N GLN A 133 18.19 13.10 -6.64
CA GLN A 133 17.13 14.03 -6.29
C GLN A 133 17.56 15.44 -6.69
N GLN A 134 17.34 15.81 -7.95
CA GLN A 134 16.87 17.19 -8.15
C GLN A 134 15.38 17.14 -7.85
N PRO A 135 14.92 17.67 -6.69
CA PRO A 135 13.50 17.86 -6.50
C PRO A 135 13.04 18.82 -7.60
N GLN A 136 12.32 18.29 -8.59
CA GLN A 136 11.34 19.13 -9.27
C GLN A 136 10.51 19.74 -8.14
N GLN A 137 10.40 21.08 -8.13
CA GLN A 137 9.76 21.84 -7.07
C GLN A 137 8.53 21.09 -6.53
N PRO A 138 8.39 20.91 -5.21
CA PRO A 138 7.33 20.07 -4.66
C PRO A 138 6.01 20.59 -5.20
N VAL A 139 5.37 19.78 -6.04
CA VAL A 139 4.09 20.15 -6.66
C VAL A 139 3.12 20.38 -5.52
N GLN A 140 2.55 21.58 -5.48
CA GLN A 140 1.60 21.93 -4.44
C GLN A 140 0.39 21.01 -4.56
N VAL A 141 -0.04 20.45 -3.43
CA VAL A 141 -1.27 19.66 -3.35
C VAL A 141 -2.17 20.20 -2.24
N GLN A 142 -3.48 19.97 -2.39
CA GLN A 142 -4.49 20.49 -1.46
C GLN A 142 -5.65 19.51 -1.29
N PRO A 143 -6.27 19.43 -0.09
CA PRO A 143 -7.50 18.66 0.09
C PRO A 143 -8.65 19.23 -0.75
N ASP A 144 -9.44 18.35 -1.35
CA ASP A 144 -10.58 18.72 -2.18
C ASP A 144 -11.69 17.65 -2.10
N ALA A 145 -12.89 18.00 -2.57
CA ALA A 145 -14.00 17.08 -2.63
C ALA A 145 -13.74 16.01 -3.70
N PHE A 146 -14.08 14.75 -3.38
CA PHE A 146 -14.04 13.68 -4.36
C PHE A 146 -15.10 13.92 -5.45
N ASP A 147 -14.66 13.98 -6.71
CA ASP A 147 -15.52 14.01 -7.88
C ASP A 147 -15.65 12.58 -8.46
N PRO A 148 -16.82 11.93 -8.36
CA PRO A 148 -17.01 10.58 -8.87
C PRO A 148 -16.83 10.47 -10.39
N ARG A 149 -16.88 11.57 -11.15
CA ARG A 149 -16.64 11.57 -12.61
C ARG A 149 -15.15 11.50 -12.94
N CYS A 150 -14.33 12.23 -12.19
CA CYS A 150 -12.90 12.41 -12.51
C CYS A 150 -12.00 11.53 -11.65
N ASP A 151 -12.31 11.36 -10.36
CA ASP A 151 -11.40 10.76 -9.38
C ASP A 151 -11.58 9.25 -9.23
N THR A 152 -12.78 8.72 -9.52
CA THR A 152 -13.10 7.30 -9.31
C THR A 152 -12.06 6.35 -9.91
N ILE A 153 -11.70 6.55 -11.17
CA ILE A 153 -10.80 5.62 -11.87
C ILE A 153 -9.35 5.75 -11.38
N PRO A 154 -8.76 6.96 -11.28
CA PRO A 154 -7.46 7.13 -10.65
C PRO A 154 -7.38 6.53 -9.25
N ILE A 155 -8.34 6.83 -8.38
CA ILE A 155 -8.35 6.34 -7.00
C ILE A 155 -8.53 4.83 -6.94
N ALA A 156 -9.42 4.24 -7.75
CA ALA A 156 -9.58 2.79 -7.80
C ALA A 156 -8.29 2.08 -8.20
N ASN A 157 -7.55 2.61 -9.19
CA ASN A 157 -6.25 2.08 -9.60
C ASN A 157 -5.19 2.27 -8.50
N GLN A 158 -5.20 3.39 -7.79
CA GLN A 158 -4.28 3.65 -6.69
C GLN A 158 -4.53 2.73 -5.49
N LEU A 159 -5.80 2.40 -5.23
CA LEU A 159 -6.22 1.50 -4.14
C LEU A 159 -5.99 0.03 -4.48
N ALA A 160 -6.11 -0.39 -5.74
CA ALA A 160 -6.05 -1.80 -6.14
C ALA A 160 -4.83 -2.56 -5.58
N PRO A 161 -3.59 -2.04 -5.58
CA PRO A 161 -2.44 -2.72 -4.97
C PRO A 161 -2.64 -3.06 -3.48
N TYR A 162 -3.34 -2.20 -2.73
CA TYR A 162 -3.64 -2.41 -1.30
C TYR A 162 -4.68 -3.50 -1.05
N TYR A 163 -5.46 -3.88 -2.07
CA TYR A 163 -6.47 -4.95 -1.98
C TYR A 163 -6.05 -6.22 -2.72
N ASN A 164 -5.23 -6.13 -3.78
CA ASN A 164 -4.79 -7.25 -4.61
C ASN A 164 -4.00 -8.31 -3.83
N TRP A 165 -3.16 -7.88 -2.88
CA TRP A 165 -2.31 -8.80 -2.11
C TRP A 165 -3.10 -9.75 -1.23
N MET A 166 -4.30 -9.36 -0.80
CA MET A 166 -5.11 -10.15 0.11
C MET A 166 -5.84 -11.30 -0.63
N TYR A 167 -6.09 -11.22 -1.95
CA TYR A 167 -7.06 -12.13 -2.59
C TYR A 167 -6.72 -12.67 -3.99
N GLY A 168 -5.57 -12.31 -4.56
CA GLY A 168 -4.95 -13.11 -5.62
C GLY A 168 -5.60 -13.06 -7.02
N THR A 169 -6.67 -12.30 -7.23
CA THR A 169 -7.28 -11.97 -8.54
C THR A 169 -7.00 -10.53 -8.93
N THR A 170 -6.48 -10.30 -10.14
CA THR A 170 -5.89 -9.01 -10.55
C THR A 170 -6.80 -8.14 -11.41
N ASP A 171 -7.63 -8.71 -12.28
CA ASP A 171 -8.12 -7.93 -13.44
C ASP A 171 -9.44 -7.21 -13.17
N ALA A 172 -10.24 -7.67 -12.19
CA ALA A 172 -11.55 -7.09 -11.87
C ALA A 172 -11.54 -6.12 -10.68
N VAL A 173 -10.43 -6.04 -9.92
CA VAL A 173 -10.37 -5.28 -8.66
C VAL A 173 -10.56 -3.77 -8.87
N PRO A 174 -9.85 -3.10 -9.82
CA PRO A 174 -10.07 -1.68 -10.07
C PRO A 174 -11.50 -1.37 -10.52
N HIS A 175 -12.09 -2.24 -11.36
CA HIS A 175 -13.47 -2.07 -11.82
C HIS A 175 -14.47 -2.13 -10.66
N ARG A 176 -14.35 -3.12 -9.77
CA ARG A 176 -15.22 -3.25 -8.59
C ARG A 176 -15.05 -2.08 -7.63
N LEU A 177 -13.80 -1.69 -7.35
CA LEU A 177 -13.53 -0.50 -6.54
C LEU A 177 -14.18 0.74 -7.15
N ALA A 178 -14.11 0.92 -8.47
CA ALA A 178 -14.76 2.03 -9.15
C ALA A 178 -16.29 2.01 -9.00
N GLN A 179 -16.92 0.83 -9.04
CA GLN A 179 -18.36 0.69 -8.82
C GLN A 179 -18.74 1.08 -7.38
N HIS A 180 -18.01 0.55 -6.39
CA HIS A 180 -18.24 0.86 -4.97
C HIS A 180 -18.03 2.35 -4.67
N LEU A 181 -16.94 2.96 -5.15
CA LEU A 181 -16.67 4.38 -4.95
C LEU A 181 -17.78 5.27 -5.54
N ARG A 182 -18.29 4.94 -6.73
CA ARG A 182 -19.43 5.67 -7.31
C ARG A 182 -20.69 5.49 -6.50
N HIS A 183 -20.96 4.27 -6.03
CA HIS A 183 -22.12 3.98 -5.21
C HIS A 183 -22.08 4.75 -3.88
N PHE A 184 -20.93 4.76 -3.20
CA PHE A 184 -20.74 5.51 -1.96
C PHE A 184 -20.87 7.01 -2.18
N ALA A 185 -20.31 7.55 -3.27
CA ALA A 185 -20.46 8.97 -3.61
C ALA A 185 -21.93 9.36 -3.88
N GLN A 186 -22.74 8.43 -4.41
CA GLN A 186 -24.19 8.65 -4.59
C GLN A 186 -24.96 8.63 -3.26
N GLN A 187 -24.50 7.86 -2.27
CA GLN A 187 -25.13 7.77 -0.95
C GLN A 187 -24.73 8.94 -0.06
N TYR A 188 -23.44 9.24 0.02
CA TYR A 188 -22.91 10.31 0.86
C TYR A 188 -21.50 10.75 0.40
N SER A 189 -21.43 11.80 -0.41
CA SER A 189 -20.16 12.31 -0.95
C SER A 189 -19.35 13.16 0.04
N THR A 190 -19.97 13.73 1.08
CA THR A 190 -19.27 14.62 2.04
C THR A 190 -18.11 13.91 2.73
N GLY A 191 -18.25 12.62 3.05
CA GLY A 191 -17.21 11.80 3.67
C GLY A 191 -16.09 11.36 2.71
N MET A 192 -16.14 11.74 1.43
CA MET A 192 -15.18 11.33 0.40
C MET A 192 -14.32 12.52 -0.03
N ARG A 193 -13.01 12.41 0.18
CA ARG A 193 -12.08 13.52 -0.03
C ARG A 193 -10.81 13.03 -0.69
N VAL A 194 -10.20 13.91 -1.48
CA VAL A 194 -8.96 13.64 -2.21
C VAL A 194 -7.91 14.68 -1.85
N LEU A 195 -6.64 14.28 -1.90
CA LEU A 195 -5.53 15.22 -1.95
C LEU A 195 -5.19 15.40 -3.41
N ARG A 196 -5.32 16.62 -3.92
CA ARG A 196 -5.26 16.92 -5.35
C ARG A 196 -4.07 17.79 -5.66
N ARG A 197 -3.33 17.44 -6.71
CA ARG A 197 -2.30 18.32 -7.26
C ARG A 197 -2.91 19.58 -7.85
N SER A 198 -2.34 20.73 -7.49
CA SER A 198 -2.83 22.04 -7.94
C SER A 198 -2.52 22.32 -9.42
N ASP A 199 -1.56 21.62 -10.02
CA ASP A 199 -1.12 21.86 -11.41
C ASP A 199 -1.97 21.12 -12.46
N ASN A 200 -2.39 19.90 -12.18
CA ASN A 200 -3.07 19.03 -13.14
C ASN A 200 -4.33 18.35 -12.58
N LEU A 201 -4.73 18.69 -11.36
CA LEU A 201 -5.91 18.16 -10.67
C LEU A 201 -5.89 16.65 -10.43
N HIS A 202 -4.73 15.99 -10.62
CA HIS A 202 -4.60 14.56 -10.38
C HIS A 202 -4.68 14.26 -8.88
N PRO A 203 -5.53 13.31 -8.45
CA PRO A 203 -5.60 12.92 -7.05
C PRO A 203 -4.39 12.06 -6.69
N VAL A 204 -3.70 12.44 -5.62
CA VAL A 204 -2.53 11.76 -5.06
C VAL A 204 -2.79 11.18 -3.67
N GLY A 205 -3.95 11.46 -3.08
CA GLY A 205 -4.39 10.86 -1.84
C GLY A 205 -5.90 10.78 -1.79
N PHE A 206 -6.42 9.90 -0.93
CA PHE A 206 -7.85 9.67 -0.78
C PHE A 206 -8.17 9.14 0.61
N TYR A 207 -9.25 9.66 1.19
CA TYR A 207 -9.90 9.01 2.32
C TYR A 207 -11.41 8.91 2.13
N LEU A 208 -11.99 7.92 2.82
CA LEU A 208 -13.42 7.66 2.87
C LEU A 208 -13.87 7.49 4.32
N LEU A 209 -14.68 8.44 4.79
CA LEU A 209 -15.42 8.38 6.05
C LEU A 209 -16.81 7.85 5.75
N PHE A 210 -17.07 6.63 6.17
CA PHE A 210 -18.29 5.89 5.87
C PHE A 210 -19.22 5.89 7.10
N PRO A 211 -20.30 6.70 7.11
CA PRO A 211 -21.25 6.67 8.21
C PRO A 211 -21.96 5.32 8.22
N THR A 212 -21.83 4.58 9.32
CA THR A 212 -22.22 3.17 9.38
C THR A 212 -23.62 3.05 9.95
N ALA A 213 -24.51 2.37 9.22
CA ALA A 213 -25.84 2.06 9.72
C ALA A 213 -25.74 1.14 10.94
N LYS A 214 -26.60 1.37 11.94
CA LYS A 214 -26.65 0.59 13.20
C LYS A 214 -26.56 -0.94 13.01
N LYS A 215 -27.18 -1.47 11.96
CA LYS A 215 -27.20 -2.91 11.68
C LYS A 215 -25.83 -3.50 11.30
N SER A 216 -24.90 -2.66 10.86
CA SER A 216 -23.54 -3.05 10.46
C SER A 216 -22.52 -2.86 11.59
N GLU A 217 -22.89 -2.27 12.72
CA GLU A 217 -21.96 -2.02 13.84
C GLU A 217 -21.42 -3.31 14.46
N ASN A 218 -22.22 -4.36 14.48
CA ASN A 218 -21.81 -5.67 14.97
C ASN A 218 -20.58 -6.23 14.22
N LEU A 219 -20.35 -5.80 12.97
CA LEU A 219 -19.24 -6.26 12.15
C LEU A 219 -17.87 -5.80 12.70
N PHE A 220 -17.79 -4.68 13.41
CA PHE A 220 -16.55 -4.22 14.06
C PHE A 220 -16.10 -5.12 15.22
N PHE A 221 -17.02 -5.95 15.73
CA PHE A 221 -16.76 -6.91 16.80
C PHE A 221 -16.54 -8.33 16.27
N THR A 222 -16.52 -8.50 14.94
CA THR A 222 -16.20 -9.78 14.29
C THR A 222 -14.78 -9.77 13.73
N PRO A 223 -14.17 -10.96 13.51
CA PRO A 223 -12.84 -11.04 12.90
C PRO A 223 -12.81 -10.28 11.57
N PRO A 224 -11.83 -9.37 11.36
CA PRO A 224 -11.82 -8.50 10.20
C PRO A 224 -11.92 -9.24 8.87
N SER A 225 -11.27 -10.40 8.73
CA SER A 225 -11.37 -11.28 7.57
C SER A 225 -12.81 -11.60 7.11
N ARG A 226 -13.79 -11.57 8.01
CA ARG A 226 -15.21 -11.86 7.72
C ARG A 226 -16.01 -10.64 7.28
N SER A 227 -15.44 -9.45 7.38
CA SER A 227 -16.16 -8.17 7.22
C SER A 227 -15.57 -7.30 6.11
N ILE A 228 -14.43 -7.69 5.51
CA ILE A 228 -13.82 -6.98 4.39
C ILE A 228 -14.67 -7.22 3.13
N SER A 229 -15.24 -6.17 2.52
CA SER A 229 -16.07 -6.32 1.30
C SER A 229 -15.64 -5.49 0.08
N LEU A 230 -14.81 -4.45 0.24
CA LEU A 230 -14.56 -3.43 -0.80
C LEU A 230 -14.08 -3.95 -2.17
N ALA A 231 -13.46 -5.14 -2.25
CA ALA A 231 -13.04 -5.75 -3.52
C ALA A 231 -13.53 -7.20 -3.70
N PHE A 232 -14.27 -7.76 -2.73
CA PHE A 232 -14.62 -9.19 -2.66
C PHE A 232 -15.95 -9.52 -3.28
N SER A 233 -16.93 -8.68 -3.01
CA SER A 233 -18.31 -8.90 -3.34
C SER A 233 -18.82 -7.71 -4.14
N ASP A 234 -19.77 -7.98 -5.03
CA ASP A 234 -20.52 -6.95 -5.71
C ASP A 234 -21.39 -6.15 -4.71
N VAL A 235 -21.65 -6.72 -3.53
CA VAL A 235 -22.42 -6.12 -2.43
C VAL A 235 -21.52 -5.90 -1.21
N ASP A 236 -21.43 -4.65 -0.73
CA ASP A 236 -20.73 -4.34 0.51
C ASP A 236 -21.46 -4.97 1.72
N ALA A 237 -20.72 -5.55 2.66
CA ALA A 237 -21.25 -6.09 3.91
C ALA A 237 -21.70 -4.98 4.88
N PHE A 238 -21.13 -3.79 4.74
CA PHE A 238 -21.51 -2.61 5.51
C PHE A 238 -22.53 -1.79 4.76
N GLU A 239 -23.56 -1.34 5.47
CA GLU A 239 -24.53 -0.40 4.95
C GLU A 239 -24.22 1.01 5.46
N MET A 240 -24.33 1.98 4.55
CA MET A 240 -24.16 3.38 4.88
C MET A 240 -25.44 3.92 5.52
N ALA A 241 -25.30 4.66 6.63
CA ALA A 241 -26.40 5.40 7.21
C ALA A 241 -26.81 6.57 6.29
N LYS A 242 -28.08 6.99 6.37
CA LYS A 242 -28.59 8.14 5.62
C LYS A 242 -28.51 9.41 6.46
N PRO A 243 -28.22 10.58 5.88
CA PRO A 243 -28.27 11.85 6.61
C PRO A 243 -29.59 12.01 7.37
N GLY A 244 -29.51 12.44 8.62
CA GLY A 244 -30.61 12.52 9.58
C GLY A 244 -30.82 11.26 10.43
N ASP A 245 -30.04 10.19 10.22
CA ASP A 245 -30.13 8.99 11.06
C ASP A 245 -29.49 9.22 12.43
N GLU A 246 -30.32 9.45 13.44
CA GLU A 246 -29.92 9.61 14.84
C GLU A 246 -29.31 8.32 15.43
N ASN A 247 -29.47 7.17 14.79
CA ASN A 247 -28.87 5.91 15.25
C ASN A 247 -27.49 5.66 14.65
N CYS A 248 -26.97 6.56 13.82
CA CYS A 248 -25.61 6.47 13.31
C CYS A 248 -24.62 6.90 14.39
N LEU A 249 -24.03 5.94 15.10
CA LEU A 249 -23.04 6.21 16.15
C LEU A 249 -21.60 6.11 15.65
N SER A 250 -21.38 5.39 14.55
CA SER A 250 -20.04 5.00 14.11
C SER A 250 -19.71 5.46 12.69
N ILE A 251 -18.48 5.91 12.52
CA ILE A 251 -17.84 6.16 11.23
C ILE A 251 -16.78 5.11 11.00
N PHE A 252 -16.86 4.45 9.84
CA PHE A 252 -15.78 3.61 9.37
C PHE A 252 -14.86 4.41 8.44
N ILE A 253 -13.62 4.66 8.87
CA ILE A 253 -12.53 5.10 8.00
C ILE A 253 -12.16 3.93 7.08
N ARG A 254 -12.82 3.90 5.94
CA ARG A 254 -12.87 2.74 5.06
C ARG A 254 -11.70 2.68 4.08
N SER A 255 -11.12 3.84 3.80
CA SER A 255 -9.86 3.96 3.09
C SER A 255 -9.13 5.19 3.59
N TRP A 256 -7.81 5.07 3.70
CA TRP A 256 -6.93 6.21 3.95
C TRP A 256 -5.59 5.95 3.28
N MET A 257 -5.22 6.78 2.32
CA MET A 257 -3.94 6.74 1.64
C MET A 257 -3.46 8.11 1.14
N ILE A 258 -2.14 8.29 1.14
CA ILE A 258 -1.43 9.32 0.40
C ILE A 258 -0.35 8.61 -0.39
N ASP A 259 -0.11 9.03 -1.62
CA ASP A 259 1.10 8.65 -2.35
C ASP A 259 2.33 9.05 -1.53
N ARG A 260 3.30 8.14 -1.44
CA ARG A 260 4.48 8.22 -0.56
C ARG A 260 5.25 9.52 -0.77
N VAL A 261 5.31 10.00 -2.00
CA VAL A 261 6.02 11.24 -2.37
C VAL A 261 5.44 12.46 -1.65
N TYR A 262 4.13 12.46 -1.35
CA TYR A 262 3.43 13.57 -0.70
C TYR A 262 3.12 13.30 0.77
N GLN A 263 3.34 12.07 1.25
CA GLN A 263 2.87 11.65 2.56
C GLN A 263 3.45 12.50 3.69
N GLN A 264 4.77 12.69 3.73
CA GLN A 264 5.42 13.43 4.81
C GLN A 264 4.97 14.89 4.89
N ASP A 265 4.83 15.54 3.74
CA ASP A 265 4.55 16.98 3.68
C ASP A 265 3.06 17.31 3.89
N TYR A 266 2.15 16.40 3.51
CA TYR A 266 0.71 16.69 3.44
C TYR A 266 -0.15 15.86 4.39
N GLN A 267 0.42 14.92 5.13
CA GLN A 267 -0.33 14.10 6.10
C GLN A 267 -1.02 14.94 7.18
N VAL A 268 -0.35 15.97 7.72
CA VAL A 268 -0.93 16.86 8.73
C VAL A 268 -2.15 17.60 8.16
N ILE A 269 -1.98 18.22 6.99
CA ILE A 269 -3.04 18.98 6.32
C ILE A 269 -4.23 18.07 6.01
N PHE A 270 -3.97 16.86 5.53
CA PHE A 270 -5.05 15.98 5.12
C PHE A 270 -5.79 15.37 6.33
N LEU A 271 -5.13 15.16 7.46
CA LEU A 271 -5.79 14.79 8.73
C LEU A 271 -6.58 15.95 9.35
N GLN A 272 -6.12 17.19 9.20
CA GLN A 272 -6.91 18.37 9.57
C GLN A 272 -8.18 18.50 8.73
N ASP A 273 -8.11 18.17 7.43
CA ASP A 273 -9.30 18.08 6.58
C ASP A 273 -10.27 16.99 7.10
N VAL A 274 -9.78 15.85 7.59
CA VAL A 274 -10.64 14.82 8.26
C VAL A 274 -11.35 15.42 9.47
N GLN A 275 -10.68 16.19 10.33
CA GLN A 275 -11.33 16.84 11.47
C GLN A 275 -12.44 17.79 11.02
N GLN A 276 -12.19 18.62 9.99
CA GLN A 276 -13.19 19.54 9.44
C GLN A 276 -14.39 18.80 8.85
N VAL A 277 -14.15 17.71 8.12
CA VAL A 277 -15.22 16.90 7.54
C VAL A 277 -16.01 16.18 8.61
N LEU A 278 -15.39 15.66 9.66
CA LEU A 278 -16.11 15.04 10.79
C LEU A 278 -17.05 16.04 11.49
N VAL A 279 -16.59 17.28 11.72
CA VAL A 279 -17.46 18.35 12.27
C VAL A 279 -18.66 18.61 11.36
N LYS A 280 -18.46 18.59 10.04
CA LYS A 280 -19.56 18.71 9.09
C LYS A 280 -20.49 17.49 9.13
N MET A 281 -19.94 16.28 9.22
CA MET A 281 -20.72 15.04 9.33
C MET A 281 -21.57 15.00 10.60
N GLN A 282 -21.13 15.60 11.71
CA GLN A 282 -21.93 15.71 12.93
C GLN A 282 -23.23 16.52 12.73
N GLN A 283 -23.29 17.39 11.71
CA GLN A 283 -24.55 18.09 11.35
C GLN A 283 -25.52 17.14 10.64
N ASP A 284 -25.01 16.24 9.82
CA ASP A 284 -25.80 15.24 9.10
C ASP A 284 -26.17 14.04 9.99
N PHE A 285 -25.36 13.75 11.01
CA PHE A 285 -25.51 12.60 11.91
C PHE A 285 -25.13 13.03 13.35
N PRO A 286 -26.10 13.49 14.16
CA PRO A 286 -25.83 14.19 15.41
C PRO A 286 -25.18 13.33 16.49
N ASN A 287 -25.33 12.01 16.43
CA ASN A 287 -24.89 11.08 17.48
C ASN A 287 -23.61 10.30 17.12
N ILE A 288 -22.88 10.71 16.07
CA ILE A 288 -21.58 10.13 15.75
C ILE A 288 -20.64 10.32 16.94
N CYS A 289 -20.11 9.21 17.47
CA CYS A 289 -19.18 9.20 18.60
C CYS A 289 -17.97 8.29 18.40
N ASP A 290 -18.02 7.33 17.47
CA ASP A 290 -16.99 6.31 17.31
C ASP A 290 -16.33 6.32 15.92
N LEU A 291 -15.00 6.28 15.89
CA LEU A 291 -14.22 6.01 14.67
C LEU A 291 -13.69 4.57 14.70
N TYR A 292 -14.01 3.80 13.67
CA TYR A 292 -13.43 2.49 13.40
C TYR A 292 -12.58 2.55 12.14
N ALA A 293 -11.48 1.81 12.11
CA ALA A 293 -10.72 1.62 10.89
C ALA A 293 -10.11 0.23 10.84
N LEU A 294 -9.72 -0.18 9.63
CA LEU A 294 -9.04 -1.44 9.40
C LEU A 294 -7.55 -1.19 9.21
N LEU A 295 -6.74 -1.70 10.13
CA LEU A 295 -5.29 -1.69 9.99
C LEU A 295 -4.87 -2.87 9.09
N ILE A 296 -4.69 -2.56 7.80
CA ILE A 296 -4.31 -3.54 6.77
C ILE A 296 -2.78 -3.70 6.68
N HIS A 297 -2.01 -2.71 7.13
CA HIS A 297 -0.56 -2.68 6.94
C HIS A 297 0.25 -2.10 8.13
N PRO A 298 1.33 -2.77 8.59
CA PRO A 298 2.13 -2.31 9.73
C PRO A 298 2.76 -0.92 9.58
N SER A 299 2.94 -0.39 8.36
CA SER A 299 3.48 0.96 8.15
C SER A 299 2.62 2.06 8.78
N PHE A 300 1.34 1.80 9.04
CA PHE A 300 0.44 2.74 9.68
C PHE A 300 0.45 2.63 11.21
N GLU A 301 1.13 1.64 11.80
CA GLU A 301 1.15 1.45 13.27
C GLU A 301 1.66 2.70 14.01
N GLY A 302 2.73 3.32 13.52
CA GLY A 302 3.26 4.55 14.11
C GLY A 302 2.26 5.71 14.06
N LEU A 303 1.57 5.88 12.94
CA LEU A 303 0.52 6.90 12.79
C LEU A 303 -0.66 6.64 13.73
N ILE A 304 -1.14 5.41 13.75
CA ILE A 304 -2.28 4.96 14.57
C ILE A 304 -1.97 5.18 16.05
N GLN A 305 -0.77 4.81 16.47
CA GLN A 305 -0.29 5.02 17.84
C GLN A 305 -0.20 6.50 18.18
N ALA A 306 0.37 7.33 17.29
CA ALA A 306 0.47 8.77 17.50
C ALA A 306 -0.92 9.42 17.64
N LEU A 307 -1.88 9.02 16.81
CA LEU A 307 -3.27 9.49 16.88
C LEU A 307 -4.07 8.91 18.06
N GLY A 308 -3.51 7.97 18.82
CA GLY A 308 -4.16 7.38 20.01
C GLY A 308 -5.22 6.31 19.72
N PHE A 309 -5.23 5.73 18.51
CA PHE A 309 -6.11 4.62 18.19
C PHE A 309 -5.76 3.36 19.01
N GLN A 310 -6.79 2.66 19.46
CA GLN A 310 -6.69 1.42 20.22
C GLN A 310 -6.97 0.23 19.31
N LYS A 311 -6.19 -0.85 19.45
CA LYS A 311 -6.41 -2.10 18.73
C LYS A 311 -7.48 -2.93 19.47
N LEU A 312 -8.59 -3.24 18.81
CA LEU A 312 -9.71 -3.98 19.43
C LEU A 312 -9.55 -5.50 19.32
N GLY A 313 -9.01 -5.97 18.20
CA GLY A 313 -8.86 -7.39 17.90
C GLY A 313 -8.36 -7.60 16.47
N GLY A 314 -7.72 -8.74 16.22
CA GLY A 314 -7.20 -9.09 14.89
C GLY A 314 -7.49 -10.54 14.55
N ASP A 315 -7.27 -10.91 13.29
CA ASP A 315 -7.34 -12.32 12.91
C ASP A 315 -6.12 -13.07 13.47
N SER A 316 -6.31 -14.33 13.87
CA SER A 316 -5.22 -15.19 14.34
C SER A 316 -4.22 -15.56 13.23
N GLN A 317 -4.59 -15.40 11.96
CA GLN A 317 -3.82 -15.82 10.79
C GLN A 317 -3.40 -14.66 9.87
N SER A 318 -3.80 -13.42 10.16
CA SER A 318 -3.50 -12.25 9.33
C SER A 318 -2.96 -11.11 10.21
N SER A 319 -2.18 -10.21 9.62
CA SER A 319 -1.73 -8.99 10.31
C SER A 319 -2.81 -7.89 10.34
N ILE A 320 -4.07 -8.24 10.05
CA ILE A 320 -5.17 -7.31 9.93
C ILE A 320 -5.86 -7.19 11.29
N SER A 321 -6.22 -5.96 11.67
CA SER A 321 -6.90 -5.70 12.93
C SER A 321 -7.82 -4.50 12.88
N TRP A 322 -8.89 -4.56 13.68
CA TRP A 322 -9.73 -3.41 13.96
C TRP A 322 -9.01 -2.46 14.90
N ILE A 323 -9.10 -1.18 14.57
CA ILE A 323 -8.67 -0.09 15.45
C ILE A 323 -9.83 0.87 15.72
N TYR A 324 -9.76 1.54 16.86
CA TYR A 324 -10.83 2.35 17.41
C TYR A 324 -10.32 3.64 18.04
N LEU A 325 -11.08 4.73 17.87
CA LEU A 325 -10.85 6.01 18.54
C LEU A 325 -12.19 6.75 18.69
N PRO A 326 -12.56 7.26 19.88
CA PRO A 326 -13.71 8.15 19.99
C PRO A 326 -13.52 9.43 19.16
N VAL A 327 -14.58 9.85 18.46
CA VAL A 327 -14.58 11.03 17.57
C VAL A 327 -14.16 12.28 18.32
N ASP A 328 -14.71 12.51 19.51
CA ASP A 328 -14.38 13.69 20.33
C ASP A 328 -12.90 13.76 20.68
N ARG A 329 -12.26 12.59 20.93
CA ARG A 329 -10.82 12.55 21.20
C ARG A 329 -10.01 12.88 19.96
N PHE A 330 -10.42 12.38 18.80
CA PHE A 330 -9.75 12.71 17.53
C PHE A 330 -9.90 14.19 17.17
N LEU A 331 -11.10 14.76 17.35
CA LEU A 331 -11.37 16.18 17.10
C LEU A 331 -10.58 17.11 18.05
N ALA A 332 -10.30 16.65 19.27
CA ALA A 332 -9.51 17.41 20.24
C ALA A 332 -7.99 17.37 20.00
N LEU A 333 -7.49 16.54 19.07
CA LEU A 333 -6.06 16.45 18.79
C LEU A 333 -5.53 17.71 18.08
N ASP A 334 -4.42 18.26 18.58
CA ASP A 334 -3.56 19.09 17.76
C ASP A 334 -2.71 18.18 16.86
N ILE A 335 -3.20 17.94 15.64
CA ILE A 335 -2.55 17.06 14.66
C ILE A 335 -1.10 17.50 14.38
N GLN A 336 -0.83 18.81 14.38
CA GLN A 336 0.49 19.33 14.06
C GLN A 336 1.49 19.04 15.18
N GLN A 337 1.07 19.10 16.45
CA GLN A 337 1.91 18.71 17.58
C GLN A 337 2.07 17.19 17.68
N THR A 338 0.98 16.46 17.49
CA THR A 338 0.91 14.99 17.65
C THR A 338 1.82 14.25 16.67
N LEU A 339 2.02 14.78 15.47
CA LEU A 339 2.84 14.14 14.42
C LEU A 339 4.28 14.69 14.32
N LYS A 340 4.67 15.64 15.17
CA LYS A 340 6.06 16.13 15.27
C LYS A 340 6.90 15.34 16.28
N SER A 341 6.25 14.68 17.24
CA SER A 341 6.82 13.75 18.22
C SER A 341 6.99 12.36 17.63
#